data_AF-A0A395SF35-F1
#
_entry.id   AF-A0A395SF35-F1
#
_cell.length_a   1.000
_cell.length_b   1.000
_cell.length_c   1.000
_cell.angle_alpha   90.00
_cell.angle_beta   90.00
_cell.angle_gamma   90.00
#
_symmetry.space_group_name_H-M   'P 1'
#
loop_
_entity.id
_entity.type
_entity.pdbx_description
1 polymer ?
#
loop_
_entity_poly.entity_id
_entity_poly.type
_entity_poly.pdbx_seq_one_letter_code
_entity_poly.pdbx_strand_id
1 'polypeptide(L)'
;MASSFAPGFRRLLLQASITASGPSKFFVCNQCLRTAPRSMPSQILNVVRSRSYADAAVNKSIGSIAEQASARVSPSVSQATKKAWPESNPKGVGLWLIGSAVSVFGIVVFGGLTRLTESGLSITEWKPVTGSLPPMSKEDWDSEFEKYRASPEFKLLNPHMNLEEFKKIYFMEWFHRVWGRFIGLTFAIPTVYLIARRKVTPKMALNLAGISALIGFQGIIGWWMVKSGLKDDLFAPGSHPRVSQYRLTTHLATAFVCYSWMLVSGLTVLRTRRWLMNPEAAMKQIGEMSQPGLRTMRRVVFALAALTFTTAMSGGLVAGLDAGLIYNEFPKMGNGIFPPKQELFDKFYSRKEDHSDLWWRNMLENPSTVQMNHRILAVTTFTSILSLFIYARTRRVKAILPTNIKKGANGLFHMVSLQVALGISTLIYMVPISLGAAHQAGALGVLTMALVLAHRLHIPQPTLRLLEKRLKAAAAAK
;
A
#
# COMPACT_ATOMS: atom_id res chain seq x y z
N MET A 1 -14.23 60.93 -35.19
CA MET A 1 -15.60 60.62 -35.62
C MET A 1 -15.94 59.27 -34.98
N ALA A 2 -16.55 59.26 -33.80
CA ALA A 2 -18.02 59.14 -33.60
C ALA A 2 -18.50 57.76 -34.13
N SER A 3 -19.15 56.86 -33.38
CA SER A 3 -20.09 57.04 -32.27
C SER A 3 -20.32 55.72 -31.52
N SER A 4 -20.63 55.83 -30.22
CA SER A 4 -21.26 54.84 -29.34
C SER A 4 -22.66 54.41 -29.84
N PHE A 5 -23.18 53.26 -29.39
CA PHE A 5 -24.56 53.09 -28.84
C PHE A 5 -24.82 51.61 -28.45
N ALA A 6 -25.30 51.42 -27.22
CA ALA A 6 -25.94 50.20 -26.68
C ALA A 6 -27.47 50.42 -26.60
N PRO A 7 -28.27 49.62 -25.87
CA PRO A 7 -28.66 48.21 -25.98
C PRO A 7 -30.20 48.04 -26.17
N GLY A 8 -30.70 46.82 -26.38
CA GLY A 8 -32.13 46.53 -26.59
C GLY A 8 -32.65 45.29 -25.85
N PHE A 9 -33.79 45.45 -25.18
CA PHE A 9 -34.41 44.64 -24.13
C PHE A 9 -35.52 43.70 -24.68
N ARG A 10 -35.99 42.75 -23.82
CA ARG A 10 -37.27 41.96 -23.85
C ARG A 10 -37.23 40.60 -24.58
N ARG A 11 -37.92 39.53 -24.14
CA ARG A 11 -38.96 39.29 -23.12
C ARG A 11 -39.07 37.78 -22.82
N LEU A 12 -39.45 37.45 -21.58
CA LEU A 12 -40.04 36.16 -21.16
C LEU A 12 -41.42 35.94 -21.83
N LEU A 13 -41.81 34.67 -22.01
CA LEU A 13 -43.09 34.00 -21.59
C LEU A 13 -43.16 32.62 -22.29
N LEU A 14 -43.10 31.48 -21.58
CA LEU A 14 -44.20 30.72 -20.95
C LEU A 14 -45.31 30.25 -21.91
N GLN A 15 -45.35 28.96 -22.23
CA GLN A 15 -46.57 28.15 -22.12
C GLN A 15 -46.30 26.65 -22.27
N ALA A 16 -46.79 25.90 -21.28
CA ALA A 16 -47.02 24.46 -21.33
C ALA A 16 -48.44 24.19 -21.83
N SER A 17 -48.66 23.08 -22.56
CA SER A 17 -49.88 22.26 -22.43
C SER A 17 -49.71 20.88 -23.06
N ILE A 18 -50.18 19.92 -22.27
CA ILE A 18 -50.28 18.46 -22.38
C ILE A 18 -51.26 18.01 -23.50
N THR A 19 -50.98 16.89 -24.18
CA THR A 19 -51.84 15.69 -24.43
C THR A 19 -51.27 14.88 -25.62
N ALA A 20 -50.69 13.70 -25.39
CA ALA A 20 -51.31 12.36 -25.38
C ALA A 20 -51.53 11.72 -26.78
N SER A 21 -50.67 10.77 -27.16
CA SER A 21 -51.02 9.48 -27.81
C SER A 21 -49.76 8.71 -28.25
N GLY A 22 -49.59 7.48 -27.73
CA GLY A 22 -48.65 6.48 -28.27
C GLY A 22 -49.22 5.79 -29.53
N PRO A 23 -48.57 4.73 -30.08
CA PRO A 23 -48.05 3.61 -29.31
C PRO A 23 -46.66 3.04 -29.70
N SER A 24 -46.07 2.43 -28.66
CA SER A 24 -45.13 1.30 -28.59
C SER A 24 -44.82 0.47 -29.84
N LYS A 25 -43.51 0.17 -30.05
CA LYS A 25 -42.99 -1.21 -30.26
C LYS A 25 -41.55 -1.33 -29.73
N PHE A 26 -41.40 -1.97 -28.58
CA PHE A 26 -40.14 -2.54 -28.11
C PHE A 26 -39.95 -3.90 -28.80
N PHE A 27 -38.74 -4.14 -29.32
CA PHE A 27 -38.32 -5.44 -29.82
C PHE A 27 -38.31 -6.46 -28.67
N VAL A 28 -39.18 -7.48 -28.76
CA VAL A 28 -39.20 -8.66 -27.88
C VAL A 28 -38.61 -9.82 -28.66
N CYS A 29 -37.51 -10.40 -28.16
CA CYS A 29 -36.93 -11.63 -28.68
C CYS A 29 -37.75 -12.84 -28.18
N ASN A 30 -38.54 -13.45 -29.07
CA ASN A 30 -39.38 -14.61 -28.76
C ASN A 30 -38.62 -15.95 -28.60
N GLN A 31 -37.29 -15.95 -28.67
CA GLN A 31 -36.47 -17.15 -28.52
C GLN A 31 -35.86 -17.31 -27.11
N CYS A 32 -35.99 -16.30 -26.25
CA CYS A 32 -35.51 -16.32 -24.86
C CYS A 32 -36.60 -16.68 -23.82
N LEU A 33 -37.85 -16.95 -24.25
CA LEU A 33 -38.96 -17.35 -23.38
C LEU A 33 -39.14 -18.87 -23.23
N ARG A 34 -38.19 -19.67 -23.72
CA ARG A 34 -38.17 -21.14 -23.55
C ARG A 34 -36.90 -21.62 -22.86
N THR A 35 -36.68 -21.19 -21.62
CA THR A 35 -35.85 -21.89 -20.62
C THR A 35 -36.04 -21.20 -19.27
N ALA A 36 -37.06 -21.62 -18.52
CA ALA A 36 -37.14 -21.40 -17.09
C ALA A 36 -36.94 -22.75 -16.37
N PRO A 37 -36.23 -22.78 -15.23
CA PRO A 37 -35.86 -24.01 -14.53
C PRO A 37 -37.06 -24.63 -13.83
N ARG A 38 -37.26 -25.94 -14.03
CA ARG A 38 -38.25 -26.73 -13.30
C ARG A 38 -37.83 -26.91 -11.84
N SER A 39 -38.67 -26.43 -10.93
CA SER A 39 -38.66 -26.80 -9.52
C SER A 39 -39.15 -28.25 -9.38
N MET A 40 -38.42 -29.05 -8.62
CA MET A 40 -38.83 -30.39 -8.20
C MET A 40 -39.59 -30.27 -6.87
N PRO A 41 -40.80 -30.83 -6.73
CA PRO A 41 -41.48 -30.88 -5.45
C PRO A 41 -40.97 -32.07 -4.61
N SER A 42 -40.78 -31.83 -3.32
CA SER A 42 -40.57 -32.88 -2.32
C SER A 42 -41.89 -33.58 -2.01
N GLN A 43 -41.90 -34.90 -2.14
CA GLN A 43 -42.88 -35.77 -1.49
C GLN A 43 -42.23 -37.11 -1.11
N ILE A 44 -42.79 -37.67 -0.03
CA ILE A 44 -42.73 -39.07 0.42
C ILE A 44 -41.76 -39.37 1.59
N LEU A 45 -42.35 -39.22 2.78
CA LEU A 45 -42.11 -40.02 3.97
C LEU A 45 -42.48 -41.50 3.75
N ASN A 46 -41.86 -42.37 4.55
CA ASN A 46 -42.19 -43.76 4.87
C ASN A 46 -41.85 -44.85 3.83
N VAL A 47 -40.82 -45.66 4.14
CA VAL A 47 -40.98 -47.12 4.28
C VAL A 47 -40.00 -47.64 5.33
N VAL A 48 -40.56 -48.02 6.47
CA VAL A 48 -39.98 -48.96 7.44
C VAL A 48 -39.91 -50.33 6.76
N ARG A 49 -38.74 -50.99 6.78
CA ARG A 49 -38.67 -52.44 6.59
C ARG A 49 -37.90 -53.08 7.74
N SER A 50 -38.71 -53.65 8.63
CA SER A 50 -38.43 -54.66 9.63
C SER A 50 -37.26 -55.60 9.31
N ARG A 51 -36.36 -55.76 10.29
CA ARG A 51 -35.76 -57.06 10.60
C ARG A 51 -36.05 -57.36 12.07
N SER A 52 -36.98 -58.28 12.28
CA SER A 52 -37.22 -58.96 13.55
C SER A 52 -36.18 -60.05 13.75
N TYR A 53 -35.67 -60.15 14.98
CA TYR A 53 -35.15 -61.30 15.75
C TYR A 53 -34.49 -60.63 16.99
N ALA A 54 -34.74 -60.94 18.24
CA ALA A 54 -35.52 -61.98 18.89
C ALA A 54 -35.89 -61.50 20.31
N ASP A 55 -36.85 -62.19 20.91
CA ASP A 55 -37.35 -62.00 22.27
C ASP A 55 -36.26 -61.99 23.35
N ALA A 56 -36.41 -61.05 24.29
CA ALA A 56 -36.02 -61.26 25.68
C ALA A 56 -36.94 -60.42 26.58
N ALA A 57 -37.95 -61.07 27.14
CA ALA A 57 -38.79 -60.52 28.18
C ALA A 57 -37.98 -60.28 29.45
N VAL A 58 -38.01 -59.06 30.00
CA VAL A 58 -37.74 -58.82 31.42
C VAL A 58 -38.78 -57.85 31.96
N ASN A 59 -39.68 -58.40 32.76
CA ASN A 59 -40.59 -57.69 33.64
C ASN A 59 -39.83 -56.73 34.56
N LYS A 60 -40.24 -55.45 34.62
CA LYS A 60 -40.26 -54.67 35.87
C LYS A 60 -41.07 -53.36 35.74
N SER A 61 -42.07 -53.28 36.63
CA SER A 61 -42.93 -52.16 37.07
C SER A 61 -42.65 -50.74 36.54
N ILE A 62 -43.67 -50.16 35.88
CA ILE A 62 -43.77 -48.76 35.41
C ILE A 62 -44.16 -47.80 36.58
N GLY A 63 -43.67 -48.08 37.79
CA GLY A 63 -44.10 -47.35 39.00
C GLY A 63 -43.16 -46.26 39.50
N SER A 64 -41.87 -46.24 39.14
CA SER A 64 -40.90 -45.38 39.88
C SER A 64 -39.97 -44.50 39.03
N ILE A 65 -40.19 -44.39 37.71
CA ILE A 65 -39.36 -43.53 36.84
C ILE A 65 -39.97 -42.13 36.66
N ALA A 66 -41.29 -41.99 36.83
CA ALA A 66 -41.97 -40.70 36.65
C ALA A 66 -41.65 -39.67 37.74
N GLU A 67 -41.19 -40.10 38.92
CA GLU A 67 -40.96 -39.21 40.06
C GLU A 67 -39.49 -38.76 40.21
N GLN A 68 -38.55 -39.42 39.53
CA GLN A 68 -37.16 -38.94 39.41
C GLN A 68 -36.91 -38.09 38.15
N ALA A 69 -37.85 -38.05 37.21
CA ALA A 69 -37.71 -37.27 35.97
C ALA A 69 -38.02 -35.77 36.16
N SER A 70 -38.66 -35.35 37.26
CA SER A 70 -39.03 -33.94 37.47
C SER A 70 -38.01 -33.11 38.27
N ALA A 71 -36.88 -33.70 38.70
CA ALA A 71 -35.88 -33.02 39.54
C ALA A 71 -34.53 -32.72 38.86
N ARG A 72 -34.33 -33.06 37.58
CA ARG A 72 -33.05 -32.78 36.89
C ARG A 72 -33.20 -32.48 35.40
N VAL A 73 -33.89 -31.39 35.06
CA VAL A 73 -33.56 -30.66 33.82
C VAL A 73 -33.83 -29.17 34.06
N SER A 74 -32.91 -28.49 34.74
CA SER A 74 -32.71 -27.08 34.42
C SER A 74 -32.04 -27.04 33.05
N PRO A 75 -32.62 -26.43 32.01
CA PRO A 75 -31.85 -26.16 30.82
C PRO A 75 -30.83 -25.11 31.24
N SER A 76 -29.58 -25.52 31.49
CA SER A 76 -28.48 -24.57 31.41
C SER A 76 -28.42 -24.18 29.94
N VAL A 77 -29.19 -23.16 29.58
CA VAL A 77 -28.95 -22.38 28.38
C VAL A 77 -27.52 -21.92 28.53
N SER A 78 -26.60 -22.65 27.90
CA SER A 78 -25.24 -22.21 27.64
C SER A 78 -25.39 -20.95 26.79
N GLN A 79 -25.62 -19.82 27.45
CA GLN A 79 -25.52 -18.51 26.84
C GLN A 79 -24.16 -18.53 26.18
N ALA A 80 -24.15 -18.57 24.85
CA ALA A 80 -22.94 -18.42 24.07
C ALA A 80 -22.39 -17.05 24.46
N THR A 81 -21.49 -17.04 25.45
CA THR A 81 -20.88 -15.83 25.98
C THR A 81 -20.23 -15.18 24.79
N LYS A 82 -20.78 -14.02 24.36
CA LYS A 82 -20.29 -13.27 23.21
C LYS A 82 -18.79 -13.10 23.43
N LYS A 83 -17.98 -13.78 22.62
CA LYS A 83 -16.53 -13.88 22.84
C LYS A 83 -15.96 -12.48 23.01
N ALA A 84 -15.42 -12.20 24.20
CA ALA A 84 -14.86 -10.91 24.52
C ALA A 84 -13.62 -10.66 23.66
N TRP A 85 -13.40 -9.40 23.31
CA TRP A 85 -12.19 -9.00 22.60
C TRP A 85 -10.96 -9.16 23.51
N PRO A 86 -9.82 -9.68 23.01
CA PRO A 86 -8.63 -9.87 23.83
C PRO A 86 -8.01 -8.53 24.23
N GLU A 87 -7.34 -8.48 25.39
CA GLU A 87 -6.61 -7.29 25.87
C GLU A 87 -5.30 -7.04 25.10
N SER A 88 -4.72 -8.08 24.47
CA SER A 88 -3.47 -7.96 23.72
C SER A 88 -3.44 -8.89 22.49
N ASN A 89 -2.72 -8.46 21.45
CA ASN A 89 -2.65 -9.17 20.16
C ASN A 89 -1.64 -10.33 20.19
N PRO A 90 -1.94 -11.51 19.64
CA PRO A 90 -1.04 -12.66 19.67
C PRO A 90 0.26 -12.42 18.87
N LYS A 91 1.35 -13.09 19.27
CA LYS A 91 2.68 -12.97 18.62
C LYS A 91 2.61 -13.28 17.12
N GLY A 92 1.81 -14.29 16.73
CA GLY A 92 1.62 -14.69 15.34
C GLY A 92 1.13 -13.55 14.44
N VAL A 93 0.23 -12.69 14.93
CA VAL A 93 -0.23 -11.50 14.19
C VAL A 93 0.91 -10.51 13.97
N GLY A 94 1.78 -10.33 14.96
CA GLY A 94 2.97 -9.50 14.84
C GLY A 94 3.94 -10.02 13.78
N LEU A 95 4.23 -11.32 13.79
CA LEU A 95 5.11 -11.95 12.79
C LEU A 95 4.51 -11.91 11.38
N TRP A 96 3.22 -12.17 11.25
CA TRP A 96 2.50 -12.08 9.98
C TRP A 96 2.49 -10.66 9.40
N LEU A 97 2.31 -9.63 10.24
CA LEU A 97 2.43 -8.23 9.81
C LEU A 97 3.84 -7.89 9.30
N ILE A 98 4.89 -8.39 9.98
CA ILE A 98 6.28 -8.22 9.53
C ILE A 98 6.52 -8.97 8.21
N GLY A 99 6.06 -10.23 8.10
CA GLY A 99 6.16 -11.00 6.85
C GLY A 99 5.42 -10.32 5.69
N SER A 100 4.25 -9.75 5.95
CA SER A 100 3.49 -8.98 4.96
C SER A 100 4.23 -7.70 4.56
N ALA A 101 4.83 -6.98 5.51
CA ALA A 101 5.67 -5.83 5.22
C ALA A 101 6.88 -6.22 4.35
N VAL A 102 7.56 -7.34 4.64
CA VAL A 102 8.64 -7.86 3.80
C VAL A 102 8.16 -8.18 2.38
N SER A 103 6.97 -8.77 2.24
CA SER A 103 6.36 -9.00 0.93
C SER A 103 6.07 -7.70 0.17
N VAL A 104 5.62 -6.65 0.87
CA VAL A 104 5.41 -5.31 0.30
C VAL A 104 6.75 -4.63 -0.03
N PHE A 105 7.81 -4.85 0.74
CA PHE A 105 9.14 -4.39 0.38
C PHE A 105 9.59 -5.03 -0.95
N GLY A 106 9.39 -6.35 -1.08
CA GLY A 106 9.72 -7.09 -2.29
C GLY A 106 8.98 -6.59 -3.54
N ILE A 107 7.65 -6.39 -3.45
CA ILE A 107 6.86 -5.86 -4.58
C ILE A 107 7.29 -4.45 -4.96
N VAL A 108 7.69 -3.60 -4.00
CA VAL A 108 8.20 -2.26 -4.28
C VAL A 108 9.49 -2.33 -5.09
N VAL A 109 10.45 -3.18 -4.70
CA VAL A 109 11.70 -3.36 -5.46
C VAL A 109 11.41 -3.90 -6.86
N PHE A 110 10.57 -4.92 -6.94
CA PHE A 110 10.19 -5.54 -8.21
C PHE A 110 9.41 -4.59 -9.13
N GLY A 111 8.55 -3.74 -8.56
CA GLY A 111 7.87 -2.66 -9.29
C GLY A 111 8.83 -1.60 -9.82
N GLY A 112 9.89 -1.29 -9.06
CA GLY A 112 11.01 -0.47 -9.54
C GLY A 112 11.70 -1.09 -10.76
N LEU A 113 11.99 -2.39 -10.73
CA LEU A 113 12.53 -3.12 -11.88
C LEU A 113 11.56 -3.11 -13.08
N THR A 114 10.26 -3.27 -12.83
CA THR A 114 9.23 -3.22 -13.89
C THR A 114 9.22 -1.84 -14.58
N ARG A 115 9.41 -0.76 -13.81
CA ARG A 115 9.54 0.58 -14.39
C ARG A 115 10.87 0.80 -15.14
N LEU A 116 11.99 0.36 -14.57
CA LEU A 116 13.33 0.55 -15.15
C LEU A 116 13.57 -0.31 -16.40
N THR A 117 12.80 -1.37 -16.57
CA THR A 117 12.79 -2.21 -17.78
C THR A 117 11.70 -1.81 -18.78
N GLU A 118 10.98 -0.71 -18.51
CA GLU A 118 9.86 -0.22 -19.33
C GLU A 118 8.80 -1.30 -19.61
N SER A 119 8.59 -2.21 -18.65
CA SER A 119 7.63 -3.30 -18.80
C SER A 119 6.24 -2.95 -18.28
N GLY A 120 6.05 -1.81 -17.63
CA GLY A 120 4.81 -1.45 -16.92
C GLY A 120 3.57 -1.19 -17.79
N LEU A 121 3.68 -1.26 -19.12
CA LEU A 121 2.59 -1.08 -20.09
C LEU A 121 2.48 -2.25 -21.08
N SER A 122 3.19 -3.36 -20.85
CA SER A 122 3.17 -4.56 -21.67
C SER A 122 1.82 -5.32 -21.64
N ILE A 123 1.06 -5.20 -20.53
CA ILE A 123 -0.27 -5.81 -20.33
C ILE A 123 -1.33 -4.71 -20.35
N THR A 124 -1.94 -4.54 -21.52
CA THR A 124 -2.90 -3.45 -21.78
C THR A 124 -4.29 -3.72 -21.19
N GLU A 125 -4.63 -4.97 -20.92
CA GLU A 125 -5.93 -5.38 -20.41
C GLU A 125 -5.97 -5.47 -18.87
N TRP A 126 -7.12 -5.09 -18.31
CA TRP A 126 -7.40 -5.26 -16.89
C TRP A 126 -8.26 -6.50 -16.65
N LYS A 127 -7.59 -7.65 -16.43
CA LYS A 127 -8.22 -8.93 -16.08
C LYS A 127 -7.82 -9.38 -14.66
N PRO A 128 -8.53 -8.93 -13.59
CA PRO A 128 -8.12 -9.20 -12.21
C PRO A 128 -8.06 -10.68 -11.84
N VAL A 129 -8.98 -11.49 -12.37
CA VAL A 129 -9.10 -12.92 -12.05
C VAL A 129 -8.43 -13.78 -13.10
N THR A 130 -8.91 -13.72 -14.35
CA THR A 130 -8.44 -14.57 -15.46
C THR A 130 -7.00 -14.25 -15.88
N GLY A 131 -6.54 -13.01 -15.73
CA GLY A 131 -5.14 -12.61 -16.00
C GLY A 131 -4.14 -13.02 -14.91
N SER A 132 -4.48 -14.01 -14.07
CA SER A 132 -3.55 -14.59 -13.09
C SER A 132 -2.70 -15.70 -13.70
N LEU A 133 -3.19 -16.36 -14.76
CA LEU A 133 -2.42 -17.30 -15.56
C LEU A 133 -1.74 -16.54 -16.71
N PRO A 134 -0.46 -16.83 -17.03
CA PRO A 134 0.17 -16.27 -18.22
C PRO A 134 -0.41 -16.93 -19.48
N PRO A 135 -0.17 -16.38 -20.69
CA PRO A 135 -0.50 -17.03 -21.95
C PRO A 135 0.15 -18.43 -22.02
N MET A 136 -0.65 -19.45 -22.34
CA MET A 136 -0.22 -20.85 -22.28
C MET A 136 -0.03 -21.47 -23.67
N SER A 137 -0.69 -20.93 -24.69
CA SER A 137 -0.58 -21.35 -26.10
C SER A 137 0.16 -20.32 -26.94
N LYS A 138 0.57 -20.71 -28.15
CA LYS A 138 1.20 -19.79 -29.10
C LYS A 138 0.20 -18.72 -29.54
N GLU A 139 -1.05 -19.11 -29.75
CA GLU A 139 -2.15 -18.25 -30.16
C GLU A 139 -2.44 -17.18 -29.11
N ASP A 140 -2.40 -17.54 -27.81
CA ASP A 140 -2.55 -16.56 -26.72
C ASP A 140 -1.41 -15.53 -26.72
N TRP A 141 -0.17 -15.99 -26.93
CA TRP A 141 1.01 -15.12 -27.02
C TRP A 141 0.94 -14.16 -28.20
N ASP A 142 0.53 -14.65 -29.37
CA ASP A 142 0.35 -13.84 -30.57
C ASP A 142 -0.74 -12.78 -30.35
N SER A 143 -1.85 -13.14 -29.69
CA SER A 143 -2.92 -12.20 -29.36
C SER A 143 -2.48 -11.08 -28.40
N GLU A 144 -1.77 -11.42 -27.32
CA GLU A 144 -1.26 -10.39 -26.39
C GLU A 144 -0.20 -9.51 -27.06
N PHE A 145 0.65 -10.08 -27.92
CA PHE A 145 1.64 -9.30 -28.66
C PHE A 145 1.00 -8.39 -29.71
N GLU A 146 -0.10 -8.79 -30.36
CA GLU A 146 -0.90 -7.92 -31.24
C GLU A 146 -1.46 -6.71 -30.49
N LYS A 147 -1.99 -6.91 -29.29
CA LYS A 147 -2.46 -5.81 -28.43
C LYS A 147 -1.31 -4.87 -28.08
N TYR A 148 -0.13 -5.41 -27.78
CA TYR A 148 1.05 -4.61 -27.50
C TYR A 148 1.51 -3.83 -28.74
N ARG A 149 1.54 -4.44 -29.93
CA ARG A 149 1.88 -3.78 -31.20
C ARG A 149 0.95 -2.62 -31.56
N ALA A 150 -0.32 -2.69 -31.13
CA ALA A 150 -1.26 -1.60 -31.32
C ALA A 150 -0.97 -0.38 -30.42
N SER A 151 -0.24 -0.58 -29.31
CA SER A 151 0.01 0.45 -28.29
C SER A 151 0.96 1.57 -28.77
N PRO A 152 0.86 2.77 -28.16
CA PRO A 152 1.82 3.85 -28.39
C PRO A 152 3.28 3.47 -28.05
N GLU A 153 3.48 2.66 -27.00
CA GLU A 153 4.81 2.26 -26.53
C GLU A 153 5.55 1.42 -27.58
N PHE A 154 4.88 0.42 -28.18
CA PHE A 154 5.48 -0.35 -29.27
C PHE A 154 5.81 0.53 -30.47
N LYS A 155 4.88 1.39 -30.89
CA LYS A 155 5.04 2.22 -32.09
C LYS A 155 6.16 3.26 -31.97
N LEU A 156 6.37 3.83 -30.78
CA LEU A 156 7.31 4.93 -30.56
C LEU A 156 8.64 4.51 -29.93
N LEU A 157 8.63 3.52 -29.02
CA LEU A 157 9.83 3.10 -28.27
C LEU A 157 10.37 1.75 -28.73
N ASN A 158 9.49 0.80 -29.08
CA ASN A 158 9.86 -0.59 -29.34
C ASN A 158 9.45 -1.14 -30.73
N PRO A 159 9.60 -0.39 -31.86
CA PRO A 159 8.99 -0.78 -33.14
C PRO A 159 9.57 -2.05 -33.77
N HIS A 160 10.74 -2.48 -33.32
CA HIS A 160 11.44 -3.66 -33.81
C HIS A 160 11.43 -4.85 -32.83
N MET A 161 10.71 -4.72 -31.71
CA MET A 161 10.66 -5.76 -30.68
C MET A 161 10.03 -7.04 -31.23
N ASN A 162 10.68 -8.18 -30.99
CA ASN A 162 10.16 -9.49 -31.37
C ASN A 162 9.36 -10.14 -30.22
N LEU A 163 8.72 -11.29 -30.49
CA LEU A 163 7.88 -11.99 -29.51
C LEU A 163 8.68 -12.46 -28.28
N GLU A 164 9.94 -12.87 -28.43
CA GLU A 164 10.77 -13.34 -27.32
C GLU A 164 11.20 -12.20 -26.38
N GLU A 165 11.43 -11.02 -26.94
CA GLU A 165 11.66 -9.80 -26.16
C GLU A 165 10.38 -9.34 -25.45
N PHE A 166 9.24 -9.38 -26.14
CA PHE A 166 7.93 -9.09 -25.55
C PHE A 166 7.62 -9.99 -24.35
N LYS A 167 7.89 -11.30 -24.45
CA LYS A 167 7.71 -12.24 -23.33
C LYS A 167 8.45 -11.80 -22.08
N LYS A 168 9.67 -11.24 -22.20
CA LYS A 168 10.46 -10.79 -21.04
C LYS A 168 9.77 -9.64 -20.32
N ILE A 169 9.35 -8.60 -21.04
CA ILE A 169 8.64 -7.46 -20.43
C ILE A 169 7.27 -7.88 -19.90
N TYR A 170 6.56 -8.76 -20.61
CA TYR A 170 5.28 -9.32 -20.17
C TYR A 170 5.42 -10.07 -18.85
N PHE A 171 6.42 -10.95 -18.72
CA PHE A 171 6.62 -11.72 -17.47
C PHE A 171 6.99 -10.83 -16.29
N MET A 172 7.76 -9.76 -16.52
CA MET A 172 8.02 -8.77 -15.49
C MET A 172 6.71 -8.16 -15.00
N GLU A 173 5.89 -7.60 -15.88
CA GLU A 173 4.63 -6.98 -15.45
C GLU A 173 3.64 -7.99 -14.85
N TRP A 174 3.52 -9.17 -15.46
CA TRP A 174 2.66 -10.26 -14.98
C TRP A 174 3.04 -10.67 -13.56
N PHE A 175 4.32 -10.92 -13.29
CA PHE A 175 4.78 -11.30 -11.94
C PHE A 175 4.50 -10.21 -10.92
N HIS A 176 4.73 -8.93 -11.27
CA HIS A 176 4.40 -7.81 -10.39
C HIS A 176 2.90 -7.81 -10.04
N ARG A 177 2.02 -7.95 -11.04
CA ARG A 177 0.56 -7.99 -10.84
C ARG A 177 0.12 -9.20 -10.02
N VAL A 178 0.64 -10.39 -10.31
CA VAL A 178 0.31 -11.63 -9.58
C VAL A 178 0.78 -11.56 -8.13
N TRP A 179 1.98 -11.06 -7.87
CA TRP A 179 2.49 -10.88 -6.51
C TRP A 179 1.67 -9.84 -5.73
N GLY A 180 1.20 -8.78 -6.39
CA GLY A 180 0.24 -7.84 -5.80
C GLY A 180 -1.07 -8.50 -5.36
N ARG A 181 -1.63 -9.38 -6.19
CA ARG A 181 -2.82 -10.18 -5.84
C ARG A 181 -2.54 -11.14 -4.69
N PHE A 182 -1.38 -11.80 -4.69
CA PHE A 182 -0.94 -12.68 -3.61
C PHE A 182 -0.89 -11.93 -2.27
N ILE A 183 -0.31 -10.72 -2.23
CA ILE A 183 -0.32 -9.86 -1.04
C ILE A 183 -1.77 -9.54 -0.62
N GLY A 184 -2.64 -9.18 -1.58
CA GLY A 184 -4.06 -8.93 -1.31
C GLY A 184 -4.75 -10.10 -0.62
N LEU A 185 -4.63 -11.31 -1.16
CA LEU A 185 -5.29 -12.50 -0.62
C LEU A 185 -4.69 -12.92 0.73
N THR A 186 -3.36 -12.99 0.82
CA THR A 186 -2.65 -13.40 2.05
C THR A 186 -2.79 -12.40 3.19
N PHE A 187 -3.18 -11.16 2.90
CA PHE A 187 -3.50 -10.17 3.92
C PHE A 187 -5.00 -10.12 4.27
N ALA A 188 -5.87 -10.10 3.26
CA ALA A 188 -7.31 -9.93 3.46
C ALA A 188 -7.96 -11.16 4.12
N ILE A 189 -7.62 -12.37 3.70
CA ILE A 189 -8.24 -13.60 4.24
C ILE A 189 -7.97 -13.75 5.75
N PRO A 190 -6.70 -13.67 6.24
CA PRO A 190 -6.47 -13.71 7.68
C PRO A 190 -7.09 -12.52 8.41
N THR A 191 -7.14 -11.33 7.81
CA THR A 191 -7.80 -10.16 8.40
C THR A 191 -9.27 -10.44 8.70
N VAL A 192 -10.03 -10.90 7.71
CA VAL A 192 -11.45 -11.24 7.86
C VAL A 192 -11.64 -12.29 8.95
N TYR A 193 -10.83 -13.35 8.93
CA TYR A 193 -10.87 -14.39 9.95
C TYR A 193 -10.59 -13.86 11.37
N LEU A 194 -9.53 -13.06 11.55
CA LEU A 194 -9.13 -12.55 12.86
C LEU A 194 -10.17 -11.59 13.45
N ILE A 195 -10.79 -10.76 12.60
CA ILE A 195 -11.84 -9.82 13.01
C ILE A 195 -13.13 -10.57 13.33
N ALA A 196 -13.61 -11.44 12.42
CA ALA A 196 -14.84 -12.21 12.61
C ALA A 196 -14.78 -13.09 13.86
N ARG A 197 -13.62 -13.67 14.16
CA ARG A 197 -13.39 -14.50 15.36
C ARG A 197 -12.95 -13.71 16.59
N ARG A 198 -12.88 -12.38 16.52
CA ARG A 198 -12.45 -11.46 17.58
C ARG A 198 -11.11 -11.89 18.23
N LYS A 199 -10.14 -12.30 17.41
CA LYS A 199 -8.83 -12.82 17.85
C LYS A 199 -7.75 -11.75 18.06
N VAL A 200 -8.05 -10.49 17.77
CA VAL A 200 -7.17 -9.32 17.92
C VAL A 200 -7.87 -8.25 18.71
N THR A 201 -7.19 -7.22 19.23
CA THR A 201 -7.83 -6.11 19.94
C THR A 201 -8.71 -5.28 18.97
N PRO A 202 -9.72 -4.51 19.44
CA PRO A 202 -10.54 -3.69 18.55
C PRO A 202 -9.73 -2.66 17.74
N LYS A 203 -8.73 -2.05 18.37
CA LYS A 203 -7.78 -1.14 17.69
C LYS A 203 -7.00 -1.86 16.59
N MET A 204 -6.55 -3.09 16.84
CA MET A 204 -5.84 -3.87 15.82
C MET A 204 -6.78 -4.30 14.70
N ALA A 205 -8.04 -4.66 15.00
CA ALA A 205 -9.05 -4.94 13.98
C ALA A 205 -9.23 -3.74 13.02
N LEU A 206 -9.32 -2.52 13.55
CA LEU A 206 -9.38 -1.30 12.74
C LEU A 206 -8.11 -1.10 11.89
N ASN A 207 -6.93 -1.33 12.47
CA ASN A 207 -5.67 -1.25 11.73
C ASN A 207 -5.63 -2.27 10.57
N LEU A 208 -6.01 -3.52 10.80
CA LEU A 208 -6.01 -4.56 9.77
C LEU A 208 -7.03 -4.25 8.66
N ALA A 209 -8.21 -3.74 9.02
CA ALA A 209 -9.20 -3.30 8.05
C ALA A 209 -8.68 -2.12 7.21
N GLY A 210 -8.06 -1.12 7.84
CA GLY A 210 -7.46 0.03 7.15
C GLY A 210 -6.33 -0.36 6.20
N ILE A 211 -5.44 -1.25 6.63
CA ILE A 211 -4.38 -1.79 5.76
C ILE A 211 -4.98 -2.58 4.59
N SER A 212 -5.98 -3.43 4.85
CA SER A 212 -6.67 -4.18 3.78
C SER A 212 -7.33 -3.27 2.76
N ALA A 213 -7.98 -2.19 3.21
CA ALA A 213 -8.55 -1.18 2.34
C ALA A 213 -7.48 -0.47 1.50
N LEU A 214 -6.32 -0.15 2.09
CA LEU A 214 -5.21 0.46 1.37
C LEU A 214 -4.59 -0.49 0.33
N ILE A 215 -4.51 -1.79 0.61
CA ILE A 215 -4.10 -2.80 -0.38
C ILE A 215 -5.12 -2.90 -1.52
N GLY A 216 -6.43 -2.90 -1.23
CA GLY A 216 -7.46 -2.82 -2.26
C GLY A 216 -7.32 -1.56 -3.12
N PHE A 217 -7.03 -0.43 -2.47
CA PHE A 217 -6.79 0.85 -3.14
C PHE A 217 -5.51 0.85 -4.00
N GLN A 218 -4.47 0.06 -3.66
CA GLN A 218 -3.32 -0.16 -4.54
C GLN A 218 -3.74 -0.67 -5.92
N GLY A 219 -4.67 -1.63 -5.97
CA GLY A 219 -5.18 -2.16 -7.24
C GLY A 219 -5.87 -1.09 -8.09
N ILE A 220 -6.66 -0.21 -7.45
CA ILE A 220 -7.33 0.92 -8.12
C ILE A 220 -6.31 1.91 -8.68
N ILE A 221 -5.29 2.28 -7.89
CA ILE A 221 -4.22 3.17 -8.35
C ILE A 221 -3.41 2.51 -9.49
N GLY A 222 -3.09 1.21 -9.38
CA GLY A 222 -2.38 0.46 -10.41
C GLY A 222 -3.14 0.45 -11.74
N TRP A 223 -4.45 0.22 -11.72
CA TRP A 223 -5.30 0.37 -12.90
C TRP A 223 -5.28 1.80 -13.46
N TRP A 224 -5.40 2.81 -12.60
CA TRP A 224 -5.33 4.22 -13.01
C TRP A 224 -3.99 4.58 -13.65
N MET A 225 -2.91 3.97 -13.18
CA MET A 225 -1.55 4.12 -13.68
C MET A 225 -1.38 3.53 -15.10
N VAL A 226 -1.91 2.33 -15.34
CA VAL A 226 -1.87 1.69 -16.67
C VAL A 226 -2.75 2.44 -17.66
N LYS A 227 -3.98 2.81 -17.26
CA LYS A 227 -4.92 3.56 -18.10
C LYS A 227 -4.36 4.90 -18.61
N SER A 228 -3.42 5.52 -17.91
CA SER A 228 -2.73 6.74 -18.42
C SER A 228 -1.88 6.49 -19.64
N GLY A 229 -1.17 5.37 -19.67
CA GLY A 229 -0.13 5.10 -20.67
C GLY A 229 -0.70 4.64 -22.02
N LEU A 230 -2.02 4.47 -22.10
CA LEU A 230 -2.73 3.94 -23.27
C LEU A 230 -3.64 4.99 -23.94
N LYS A 231 -3.43 6.28 -23.66
CA LYS A 231 -4.24 7.36 -24.25
C LYS A 231 -3.74 7.73 -25.65
N ASP A 232 -4.68 8.00 -26.55
CA ASP A 232 -4.38 8.39 -27.94
C ASP A 232 -3.66 9.74 -28.04
N ASP A 233 -3.83 10.62 -27.05
CA ASP A 233 -3.10 11.90 -26.97
C ASP A 233 -1.56 11.70 -26.92
N LEU A 234 -1.10 10.48 -26.60
CA LEU A 234 0.32 10.09 -26.57
C LEU A 234 0.88 9.72 -27.95
N PHE A 235 0.09 9.87 -29.02
CA PHE A 235 0.57 9.81 -30.41
C PHE A 235 1.00 11.20 -30.93
N ALA A 236 0.78 12.28 -30.18
CA ALA A 236 1.14 13.63 -30.60
C ALA A 236 2.67 13.80 -30.70
N PRO A 237 3.20 14.53 -31.70
CA PRO A 237 4.62 14.80 -31.81
C PRO A 237 5.18 15.44 -30.54
N GLY A 238 6.22 14.83 -29.95
CA GLY A 238 6.83 15.27 -28.69
C GLY A 238 6.22 14.70 -27.41
N SER A 239 5.18 13.87 -27.51
CA SER A 239 4.66 13.10 -26.38
C SER A 239 5.41 11.76 -26.23
N HIS A 240 5.83 11.45 -25.00
CA HIS A 240 6.43 10.15 -24.69
C HIS A 240 5.36 9.24 -24.08
N PRO A 241 5.11 8.04 -24.64
CA PRO A 241 4.10 7.13 -24.14
C PRO A 241 4.57 6.49 -22.84
N ARG A 242 4.37 7.21 -21.74
CA ARG A 242 4.77 6.76 -20.40
C ARG A 242 3.66 6.96 -19.39
N VAL A 243 3.73 6.18 -18.33
CA VAL A 243 2.93 6.40 -17.14
C VAL A 243 3.24 7.79 -16.58
N SER A 244 2.21 8.58 -16.29
CA SER A 244 2.39 9.89 -15.64
C SER A 244 3.14 9.73 -14.32
N GLN A 245 4.19 10.53 -14.12
CA GLN A 245 5.02 10.59 -12.92
C GLN A 245 4.19 10.81 -11.65
N TYR A 246 3.09 11.55 -11.74
CA TYR A 246 2.15 11.73 -10.63
C TYR A 246 1.49 10.43 -10.20
N ARG A 247 1.09 9.60 -11.17
CA ARG A 247 0.39 8.32 -10.91
C ARG A 247 1.34 7.28 -10.37
N LEU A 248 2.52 7.17 -10.99
CA LEU A 248 3.62 6.34 -10.51
C LEU A 248 3.99 6.69 -9.07
N THR A 249 4.20 7.97 -8.78
CA THR A 249 4.59 8.43 -7.44
C THR A 249 3.47 8.24 -6.44
N THR A 250 2.20 8.41 -6.83
CA THR A 250 1.04 8.13 -5.96
C THR A 250 0.97 6.64 -5.61
N HIS A 251 1.19 5.75 -6.58
CA HIS A 251 1.25 4.31 -6.35
C HIS A 251 2.38 3.94 -5.39
N LEU A 252 3.59 4.45 -5.65
CA LEU A 252 4.76 4.25 -4.78
C LEU A 252 4.51 4.78 -3.36
N ALA A 253 3.97 5.99 -3.21
CA ALA A 253 3.68 6.62 -1.93
C ALA A 253 2.74 5.77 -1.08
N THR A 254 1.65 5.31 -1.69
CA THR A 254 0.65 4.50 -1.00
C THR A 254 1.17 3.11 -0.65
N ALA A 255 2.05 2.52 -1.47
CA ALA A 255 2.79 1.31 -1.12
C ALA A 255 3.74 1.52 0.07
N PHE A 256 4.50 2.62 0.12
CA PHE A 256 5.37 3.00 1.23
C PHE A 256 4.58 3.21 2.53
N VAL A 257 3.41 3.85 2.45
CA VAL A 257 2.50 4.02 3.60
C VAL A 257 1.99 2.67 4.09
N CYS A 258 1.56 1.80 3.17
CA CYS A 258 1.09 0.45 3.48
C CYS A 258 2.18 -0.37 4.20
N TYR A 259 3.38 -0.40 3.63
CA TYR A 259 4.58 -1.00 4.23
C TYR A 259 4.84 -0.47 5.65
N SER A 260 4.88 0.86 5.79
CA SER A 260 5.18 1.53 7.06
C SER A 260 4.14 1.20 8.13
N TRP A 261 2.87 1.15 7.75
CA TRP A 261 1.76 0.81 8.65
C TRP A 261 1.84 -0.65 9.12
N MET A 262 2.12 -1.59 8.21
CA MET A 262 2.35 -3.00 8.56
C MET A 262 3.56 -3.16 9.49
N LEU A 263 4.70 -2.57 9.12
CA LEU A 263 5.95 -2.63 9.89
C LEU A 263 5.75 -2.13 11.32
N VAL A 264 5.24 -0.91 11.48
CA VAL A 264 5.06 -0.29 12.81
C VAL A 264 4.00 -1.06 13.63
N SER A 265 2.94 -1.56 13.00
CA SER A 265 1.93 -2.38 13.69
C SER A 265 2.52 -3.71 14.17
N GLY A 266 3.29 -4.40 13.32
CA GLY A 266 3.96 -5.66 13.65
C GLY A 266 4.97 -5.48 14.78
N LEU A 267 5.84 -4.48 14.67
CA LEU A 267 6.80 -4.12 15.73
C LEU A 267 6.11 -3.79 17.06
N THR A 268 4.98 -3.08 17.01
CA THR A 268 4.19 -2.76 18.21
C THR A 268 3.66 -4.02 18.88
N VAL A 269 3.08 -4.96 18.12
CA VAL A 269 2.57 -6.23 18.67
C VAL A 269 3.69 -7.04 19.32
N LEU A 270 4.82 -7.20 18.62
CA LEU A 270 5.96 -7.98 19.11
C LEU A 270 6.58 -7.35 20.36
N ARG A 271 6.71 -6.02 20.40
CA ARG A 271 7.23 -5.29 21.56
C ARG A 271 6.28 -5.38 22.75
N THR A 272 4.98 -5.14 22.54
CA THR A 272 3.98 -5.28 23.61
C THR A 272 4.02 -6.67 24.21
N ARG A 273 4.09 -7.73 23.38
CA ARG A 273 4.21 -9.10 23.90
C ARG A 273 5.47 -9.33 24.72
N ARG A 274 6.62 -8.84 24.26
CA ARG A 274 7.87 -8.93 25.01
C ARG A 274 7.78 -8.24 26.37
N TRP A 275 7.21 -7.03 26.41
CA TRP A 275 7.03 -6.28 27.65
C TRP A 275 6.04 -6.94 28.61
N LEU A 276 4.98 -7.57 28.11
CA LEU A 276 4.02 -8.28 28.97
C LEU A 276 4.57 -9.58 29.59
N MET A 277 5.64 -10.17 29.01
CA MET A 277 6.32 -11.33 29.58
C MET A 277 7.26 -10.95 30.74
N ASN A 278 7.83 -9.74 30.72
CA ASN A 278 8.64 -9.22 31.82
C ASN A 278 8.26 -7.75 32.11
N PRO A 279 7.19 -7.51 32.88
CA PRO A 279 6.67 -6.17 33.12
C PRO A 279 7.62 -5.25 33.89
N GLU A 280 8.42 -5.79 34.81
CA GLU A 280 9.38 -5.03 35.62
C GLU A 280 10.50 -4.46 34.75
N ALA A 281 11.12 -5.30 33.91
CA ALA A 281 12.13 -4.87 32.95
C ALA A 281 11.55 -3.88 31.92
N ALA A 282 10.27 -4.06 31.53
CA ALA A 282 9.59 -3.13 30.64
C ALA A 282 9.41 -1.74 31.28
N MET A 283 8.98 -1.66 32.54
CA MET A 283 8.83 -0.39 33.24
C MET A 283 10.16 0.35 33.40
N LYS A 284 11.26 -0.38 33.69
CA LYS A 284 12.61 0.20 33.71
C LYS A 284 12.97 0.82 32.35
N GLN A 285 12.79 0.08 31.26
CA GLN A 285 13.04 0.59 29.90
C GLN A 285 12.18 1.81 29.57
N ILE A 286 10.91 1.81 29.97
CA ILE A 286 10.01 2.96 29.76
C ILE A 286 10.50 4.17 30.56
N GLY A 287 10.96 3.99 31.79
CA GLY A 287 11.56 5.04 32.61
C GLY A 287 12.78 5.67 31.95
N GLU A 288 13.70 4.85 31.43
CA GLU A 288 14.87 5.31 30.67
C GLU A 288 14.49 6.13 29.42
N MET A 289 13.41 5.74 28.73
CA MET A 289 12.92 6.44 27.53
C MET A 289 12.06 7.69 27.82
N SER A 290 11.55 7.81 29.05
CA SER A 290 10.68 8.91 29.48
C SER A 290 11.45 10.16 29.91
N GLN A 291 12.79 10.08 29.94
CA GLN A 291 13.67 11.18 30.30
C GLN A 291 13.36 12.44 29.46
N PRO A 292 13.17 13.62 30.10
CA PRO A 292 12.84 14.87 29.39
C PRO A 292 13.83 15.23 28.28
N GLY A 293 15.11 14.91 28.47
CA GLY A 293 16.17 15.15 27.48
C GLY A 293 15.99 14.42 26.15
N LEU A 294 15.15 13.38 26.08
CA LEU A 294 14.84 12.64 24.84
C LEU A 294 13.63 13.18 24.07
N ARG A 295 12.92 14.20 24.60
CA ARG A 295 11.73 14.77 23.94
C ARG A 295 12.07 15.37 22.57
N THR A 296 13.15 16.13 22.48
CA THR A 296 13.62 16.72 21.22
C THR A 296 13.98 15.63 20.21
N MET A 297 14.73 14.61 20.63
CA MET A 297 15.11 13.49 19.78
C MET A 297 13.89 12.78 19.19
N ARG A 298 12.83 12.55 19.99
CA ARG A 298 11.59 11.91 19.52
C ARG A 298 10.91 12.72 18.40
N ARG A 299 10.82 14.04 18.55
CA ARG A 299 10.25 14.94 17.53
C ARG A 299 11.10 14.95 16.26
N VAL A 300 12.42 15.09 16.42
CA VAL A 300 13.37 15.11 15.29
C VAL A 300 13.34 13.79 14.53
N VAL A 301 13.36 12.64 15.20
CA VAL A 301 13.31 11.33 14.52
C VAL A 301 12.01 11.14 13.74
N PHE A 302 10.88 11.61 14.26
CA PHE A 302 9.62 11.59 13.50
C PHE A 302 9.68 12.51 12.28
N ALA A 303 10.19 13.74 12.44
CA ALA A 303 10.37 14.68 11.32
C ALA A 303 11.33 14.12 10.26
N LEU A 304 12.40 13.41 10.66
CA LEU A 304 13.33 12.75 9.75
C LEU A 304 12.69 11.59 9.00
N ALA A 305 11.79 10.82 9.63
CA ALA A 305 11.02 9.80 8.92
C ALA A 305 10.12 10.42 7.84
N ALA A 306 9.45 11.54 8.16
CA ALA A 306 8.65 12.28 7.19
C ALA A 306 9.51 12.87 6.06
N LEU A 307 10.64 13.49 6.38
CA LEU A 307 11.59 14.02 5.39
C LEU A 307 12.13 12.90 4.48
N THR A 308 12.51 11.76 5.06
CA THR A 308 12.97 10.59 4.29
C THR A 308 11.90 10.08 3.34
N PHE A 309 10.63 10.02 3.79
CA PHE A 309 9.51 9.67 2.93
C PHE A 309 9.37 10.67 1.78
N THR A 310 9.38 11.97 2.07
CA THR A 310 9.30 13.03 1.04
C THR A 310 10.43 12.94 0.02
N THR A 311 11.67 12.69 0.48
CA THR A 311 12.84 12.51 -0.39
C THR A 311 12.71 11.27 -1.28
N ALA A 312 12.16 10.16 -0.76
CA ALA A 312 11.88 8.99 -1.58
C ALA A 312 10.81 9.30 -2.63
N MET A 313 9.78 10.09 -2.30
CA MET A 313 8.73 10.47 -3.25
C MET A 313 9.24 11.42 -4.34
N SER A 314 10.14 12.37 -4.01
CA SER A 314 10.79 13.18 -5.04
C SER A 314 11.64 12.33 -5.98
N GLY A 315 12.25 11.25 -5.48
CA GLY A 315 12.91 10.24 -6.32
C GLY A 315 11.95 9.49 -7.23
N GLY A 316 10.72 9.22 -6.78
CA GLY A 316 9.64 8.68 -7.61
C GLY A 316 9.28 9.59 -8.80
N LEU A 317 9.30 10.92 -8.60
CA LEU A 317 9.09 11.88 -9.68
C LEU A 317 10.27 11.87 -10.67
N VAL A 318 11.51 11.79 -10.17
CA VAL A 318 12.73 11.67 -11.01
C VAL A 318 12.63 10.43 -11.91
N ALA A 319 12.29 9.28 -11.34
CA ALA A 319 12.12 8.03 -12.09
C ALA A 319 10.92 8.08 -13.06
N GLY A 320 9.85 8.78 -12.72
CA GLY A 320 8.69 8.95 -13.60
C GLY A 320 8.97 9.83 -14.82
N LEU A 321 9.91 10.78 -14.71
CA LEU A 321 10.30 11.70 -15.78
C LEU A 321 11.55 11.27 -16.55
N ASP A 322 12.20 10.17 -16.16
CA ASP A 322 13.53 9.77 -16.63
C ASP A 322 14.60 10.85 -16.38
N ALA A 323 14.36 11.71 -15.38
CA ALA A 323 15.19 12.85 -15.06
C ALA A 323 16.58 12.45 -14.51
N GLY A 324 16.79 11.17 -14.18
CA GLY A 324 18.08 10.64 -13.77
C GLY A 324 19.14 10.63 -14.88
N LEU A 325 18.73 10.79 -16.14
CA LEU A 325 19.59 10.78 -17.33
C LEU A 325 19.96 12.19 -17.85
N ILE A 326 19.52 13.25 -17.15
CA ILE A 326 19.74 14.64 -17.61
C ILE A 326 21.12 15.14 -17.18
N TYR A 327 21.35 15.20 -15.87
CA TYR A 327 22.66 15.55 -15.30
C TYR A 327 23.26 14.35 -14.59
N ASN A 328 24.44 13.92 -15.01
CA ASN A 328 25.07 12.67 -14.52
C ASN A 328 26.38 12.91 -13.76
N GLU A 329 26.70 14.17 -13.48
CA GLU A 329 27.77 14.56 -12.57
C GLU A 329 27.25 14.84 -11.16
N PHE A 330 28.17 14.86 -10.19
CA PHE A 330 27.94 15.30 -8.82
C PHE A 330 29.21 15.95 -8.25
N PRO A 331 29.14 17.08 -7.52
CA PRO A 331 27.95 17.80 -7.07
C PRO A 331 27.37 18.77 -8.11
N LYS A 332 28.07 18.99 -9.23
CA LYS A 332 27.63 19.89 -10.29
C LYS A 332 26.46 19.30 -11.09
N MET A 333 25.73 20.18 -11.76
CA MET A 333 24.73 19.90 -12.78
C MET A 333 25.13 20.73 -14.01
N GLY A 334 25.95 20.13 -14.89
CA GLY A 334 26.62 20.83 -15.97
C GLY A 334 27.73 21.77 -15.47
N ASN A 335 27.70 23.02 -15.90
CA ASN A 335 28.76 24.00 -15.57
C ASN A 335 28.70 24.53 -14.13
N GLY A 336 27.55 24.42 -13.45
CA GLY A 336 27.30 24.97 -12.12
C GLY A 336 26.85 23.93 -11.09
N ILE A 337 26.61 24.34 -9.84
CA ILE A 337 25.97 23.49 -8.82
C ILE A 337 24.47 23.30 -9.12
N PHE A 338 23.88 24.25 -9.83
CA PHE A 338 22.49 24.23 -10.28
C PHE A 338 22.44 24.37 -11.81
N PRO A 339 21.39 23.82 -12.46
CA PRO A 339 21.09 24.13 -13.85
C PRO A 339 20.93 25.63 -14.10
N PRO A 340 21.12 26.11 -15.35
CA PRO A 340 20.83 27.48 -15.73
C PRO A 340 19.41 27.91 -15.32
N LYS A 341 19.24 29.18 -14.93
CA LYS A 341 17.93 29.70 -14.49
C LYS A 341 16.84 29.56 -15.56
N GLN A 342 17.23 29.64 -16.82
CA GLN A 342 16.35 29.49 -17.97
C GLN A 342 15.76 28.08 -18.04
N GLU A 343 16.54 27.05 -17.69
CA GLU A 343 16.04 25.68 -17.60
C GLU A 343 15.17 25.48 -16.37
N LEU A 344 15.47 26.13 -15.23
CA LEU A 344 14.76 25.88 -13.98
C LEU A 344 13.30 26.36 -14.01
N PHE A 345 13.02 27.42 -14.76
CA PHE A 345 11.71 28.07 -14.86
C PHE A 345 11.31 28.27 -16.32
N ASP A 346 11.38 27.20 -17.09
CA ASP A 346 11.02 27.23 -18.51
C ASP A 346 9.50 27.38 -18.68
N LYS A 347 9.11 28.35 -19.51
CA LYS A 347 7.71 28.64 -19.87
C LYS A 347 7.07 27.49 -20.63
N PHE A 348 7.86 26.64 -21.29
CA PHE A 348 7.39 25.42 -21.97
C PHE A 348 6.51 24.55 -21.08
N TYR A 349 6.84 24.43 -19.78
CA TYR A 349 6.07 23.61 -18.85
C TYR A 349 4.80 24.29 -18.33
N SER A 350 4.60 25.58 -18.57
CA SER A 350 3.38 26.29 -18.18
C SER A 350 2.26 25.98 -19.18
N ARG A 351 1.07 25.61 -18.68
CA ARG A 351 -0.08 25.29 -19.56
C ARG A 351 -1.11 26.41 -19.60
N LYS A 352 -0.99 27.39 -18.72
CA LYS A 352 -1.86 28.56 -18.70
C LYS A 352 -1.20 29.73 -19.40
N GLU A 353 -2.00 30.49 -20.15
CA GLU A 353 -1.55 31.71 -20.83
C GLU A 353 -1.02 32.77 -19.85
N ASP A 354 -1.56 32.81 -18.63
CA ASP A 354 -1.15 33.74 -17.56
C ASP A 354 0.14 33.34 -16.83
N HIS A 355 0.72 32.18 -17.15
CA HIS A 355 1.87 31.58 -16.48
C HIS A 355 1.74 31.42 -14.96
N SER A 356 0.52 31.43 -14.41
CA SER A 356 0.30 31.25 -12.96
C SER A 356 0.70 29.86 -12.46
N ASP A 357 0.86 28.89 -13.35
CA ASP A 357 1.29 27.52 -13.06
C ASP A 357 2.79 27.26 -13.29
N LEU A 358 3.55 28.27 -13.70
CA LEU A 358 4.98 28.14 -14.05
C LEU A 358 5.79 27.47 -12.93
N TRP A 359 5.60 27.92 -11.68
CA TRP A 359 6.40 27.48 -10.55
C TRP A 359 6.17 26.00 -10.21
N TRP A 360 4.92 25.61 -9.93
CA TRP A 360 4.67 24.25 -9.46
C TRP A 360 4.84 23.21 -10.57
N ARG A 361 4.59 23.57 -11.84
CA ARG A 361 4.84 22.67 -12.97
C ARG A 361 6.32 22.45 -13.20
N ASN A 362 7.15 23.49 -13.17
CA ASN A 362 8.59 23.28 -13.23
C ASN A 362 9.08 22.43 -12.05
N MET A 363 8.56 22.64 -10.83
CA MET A 363 8.97 21.84 -9.68
C MET A 363 8.60 20.34 -9.76
N LEU A 364 7.63 19.95 -10.61
CA LEU A 364 7.05 18.59 -10.64
C LEU A 364 7.04 17.91 -12.03
N GLU A 365 7.20 18.65 -13.12
CA GLU A 365 7.13 18.17 -14.51
C GLU A 365 8.41 18.46 -15.30
N ASN A 366 9.22 19.46 -14.92
CA ASN A 366 10.49 19.76 -15.57
C ASN A 366 11.60 18.80 -15.06
N PRO A 367 12.18 17.94 -15.92
CA PRO A 367 13.18 16.97 -15.52
C PRO A 367 14.40 17.58 -14.80
N SER A 368 14.97 18.67 -15.33
CA SER A 368 16.14 19.35 -14.72
C SER A 368 15.83 19.84 -13.30
N THR A 369 14.68 20.51 -13.14
CA THR A 369 14.25 21.05 -11.85
C THR A 369 13.86 19.96 -10.86
N VAL A 370 13.16 18.91 -11.30
CA VAL A 370 12.80 17.77 -10.45
C VAL A 370 14.05 17.01 -9.97
N GLN A 371 15.04 16.83 -10.85
CA GLN A 371 16.31 16.22 -10.48
C GLN A 371 17.05 17.08 -9.44
N MET A 372 17.11 18.40 -9.64
CA MET A 372 17.69 19.34 -8.68
C MET A 372 16.97 19.28 -7.32
N ASN A 373 15.64 19.31 -7.31
CA ASN A 373 14.82 19.22 -6.10
C ASN A 373 15.11 17.94 -5.31
N HIS A 374 15.22 16.81 -6.00
CA HIS A 374 15.57 15.54 -5.38
C HIS A 374 16.98 15.57 -4.78
N ARG A 375 17.98 16.10 -5.50
CA ARG A 375 19.36 16.26 -4.99
C ARG A 375 19.41 17.13 -3.74
N ILE A 376 18.70 18.26 -3.72
CA ILE A 376 18.59 19.13 -2.54
C ILE A 376 17.98 18.37 -1.37
N LEU A 377 16.83 17.71 -1.58
CA LEU A 377 16.16 16.90 -0.55
C LEU A 377 17.05 15.77 -0.02
N ALA A 378 17.82 15.11 -0.89
CA ALA A 378 18.76 14.06 -0.51
C ALA A 378 19.89 14.60 0.38
N VAL A 379 20.51 15.72 0.02
CA VAL A 379 21.54 16.39 0.83
C VAL A 379 20.96 16.87 2.16
N THR A 380 19.77 17.49 2.17
CA THR A 380 19.07 17.90 3.39
C THR A 380 18.76 16.70 4.29
N THR A 381 18.33 15.57 3.72
CA THR A 381 18.04 14.34 4.49
C THR A 381 19.30 13.78 5.12
N PHE A 382 20.39 13.65 4.34
CA PHE A 382 21.68 13.16 4.83
C PHE A 382 22.23 14.04 5.94
N THR A 383 22.29 15.35 5.73
CA THR A 383 22.82 16.32 6.71
C THR A 383 21.98 16.37 7.98
N SER A 384 20.64 16.23 7.88
CA SER A 384 19.76 16.17 9.05
C SER A 384 19.94 14.86 9.85
N ILE A 385 20.12 13.72 9.18
CA ILE A 385 20.42 12.44 9.84
C ILE A 385 21.83 12.45 10.46
N LEU A 386 22.82 13.03 9.78
CA LEU A 386 24.16 13.23 10.31
C LEU A 386 24.12 14.13 11.56
N SER A 387 23.32 15.21 11.52
CA SER A 387 23.12 16.09 12.67
C SER A 387 22.49 15.35 13.85
N LEU A 388 21.50 14.48 13.62
CA LEU A 388 20.96 13.60 14.66
C LEU A 388 22.03 12.65 15.23
N PHE A 389 22.85 12.07 14.36
CA PHE A 389 23.93 11.15 14.74
C PHE A 389 24.99 11.84 15.62
N ILE A 390 25.34 13.08 15.31
CA ILE A 390 26.24 13.92 16.11
C ILE A 390 25.53 14.32 17.43
N TYR A 391 24.28 14.78 17.35
CA TYR A 391 23.48 15.16 18.52
C TYR A 391 23.38 14.03 19.56
N ALA A 392 23.18 12.78 19.11
CA ALA A 392 23.14 11.60 19.96
C ALA A 392 24.46 11.30 20.71
N ARG A 393 25.58 11.90 20.28
CA ARG A 393 26.92 11.76 20.89
C ARG A 393 27.30 12.91 21.81
N THR A 394 26.54 14.00 21.83
CA THR A 394 26.76 15.10 22.77
C THR A 394 26.71 14.59 24.21
N ARG A 395 27.52 15.17 25.11
CA ARG A 395 27.63 14.72 26.51
C ARG A 395 26.26 14.61 27.19
N ARG A 396 25.39 15.61 26.95
CA ARG A 396 24.03 15.69 27.49
C ARG A 396 23.14 14.51 27.07
N VAL A 397 23.17 14.12 25.80
CA VAL A 397 22.28 13.06 25.26
C VAL A 397 22.91 11.68 25.48
N LYS A 398 24.22 11.54 25.26
CA LYS A 398 24.94 10.26 25.35
C LYS A 398 24.76 9.59 26.73
N ALA A 399 24.72 10.38 27.80
CA ALA A 399 24.57 9.90 29.17
C ALA A 399 23.20 9.25 29.44
N ILE A 400 22.13 9.78 28.84
CA ILE A 400 20.75 9.33 29.09
C ILE A 400 20.21 8.37 28.01
N LEU A 401 20.96 8.16 26.93
CA LEU A 401 20.46 7.44 25.75
C LEU A 401 20.64 5.91 25.90
N PRO A 402 19.55 5.13 25.86
CA PRO A 402 19.61 3.66 25.92
C PRO A 402 20.39 3.04 24.76
N THR A 403 21.05 1.91 25.01
CA THR A 403 21.93 1.22 24.03
C THR A 403 21.21 0.84 22.74
N ASN A 404 19.95 0.41 22.81
CA ASN A 404 19.15 0.07 21.63
C ASN A 404 18.84 1.30 20.75
N ILE A 405 18.68 2.49 21.33
CA ILE A 405 18.45 3.73 20.60
C ILE A 405 19.76 4.22 19.99
N LYS A 406 20.90 4.13 20.71
CA LYS A 406 22.25 4.38 20.17
C LYS A 406 22.53 3.54 18.92
N LYS A 407 22.31 2.22 19.01
CA LYS A 407 22.45 1.31 17.86
C LYS A 407 21.52 1.67 16.70
N GLY A 408 20.29 2.11 17.00
CA GLY A 408 19.33 2.56 15.98
C GLY A 408 19.78 3.82 15.25
N ALA A 409 20.28 4.84 15.97
CA ALA A 409 20.81 6.06 15.38
C ALA A 409 22.05 5.79 14.51
N ASN A 410 22.95 4.90 14.96
CA ASN A 410 24.10 4.47 14.15
C ASN A 410 23.65 3.73 12.87
N GLY A 411 22.72 2.78 12.99
CA GLY A 411 22.21 2.05 11.84
C GLY A 411 21.54 2.96 10.82
N LEU A 412 20.75 3.94 11.27
CA LEU A 412 20.13 4.93 10.37
C LEU A 412 21.19 5.77 9.63
N PHE A 413 22.24 6.21 10.33
CA PHE A 413 23.34 6.94 9.71
C PHE A 413 24.07 6.10 8.66
N HIS A 414 24.44 4.86 8.96
CA HIS A 414 25.11 3.99 7.99
C HIS A 414 24.23 3.72 6.77
N MET A 415 22.93 3.49 6.98
CA MET A 415 22.00 3.24 5.88
C MET A 415 21.84 4.47 4.97
N VAL A 416 21.76 5.69 5.52
CA VAL A 416 21.68 6.90 4.68
C VAL A 416 23.00 7.18 3.95
N SER A 417 24.16 6.88 4.56
CA SER A 417 25.45 7.00 3.88
C SER A 417 25.55 6.06 2.69
N LEU A 418 25.11 4.80 2.86
CA LEU A 418 24.98 3.85 1.75
C LEU A 418 24.01 4.36 0.67
N GLN A 419 22.88 4.95 1.09
CA GLN A 419 21.89 5.50 0.15
C GLN A 419 22.44 6.65 -0.70
N VAL A 420 23.22 7.55 -0.10
CA VAL A 420 23.89 8.64 -0.82
C VAL A 420 24.91 8.07 -1.81
N ALA A 421 25.72 7.09 -1.38
CA ALA A 421 26.66 6.42 -2.28
C ALA A 421 25.93 5.77 -3.47
N LEU A 422 24.86 5.01 -3.23
CA LEU A 422 24.03 4.42 -4.28
C LEU A 422 23.44 5.48 -5.22
N GLY A 423 22.98 6.62 -4.69
CA GLY A 423 22.40 7.70 -5.49
C GLY A 423 23.43 8.36 -6.41
N ILE A 424 24.62 8.66 -5.87
CA ILE A 424 25.73 9.22 -6.66
C ILE A 424 26.19 8.22 -7.70
N SER A 425 26.35 6.93 -7.35
CA SER A 425 26.71 5.89 -8.33
C SER A 425 25.65 5.72 -9.43
N THR A 426 24.36 5.80 -9.08
CA THR A 426 23.27 5.75 -10.06
C THR A 426 23.38 6.89 -11.08
N LEU A 427 23.78 8.09 -10.65
CA LEU A 427 24.00 9.22 -11.56
C LEU A 427 25.24 9.01 -12.43
N ILE A 428 26.40 8.74 -11.82
CA ILE A 428 27.69 8.65 -12.53
C ILE A 428 27.67 7.54 -13.60
N TYR A 429 27.00 6.42 -13.31
CA TYR A 429 26.92 5.28 -14.24
C TYR A 429 25.70 5.30 -15.16
N MET A 430 25.00 6.44 -15.30
CA MET A 430 23.87 6.59 -16.24
C MET A 430 22.69 5.64 -15.93
N VAL A 431 22.27 5.60 -14.66
CA VAL A 431 21.12 4.83 -14.15
C VAL A 431 21.09 3.35 -14.58
N PRO A 432 22.14 2.54 -14.27
CA PRO A 432 22.07 1.10 -14.51
C PRO A 432 20.90 0.51 -13.71
N ILE A 433 20.14 -0.41 -14.32
CA ILE A 433 18.93 -1.00 -13.73
C ILE A 433 19.19 -1.54 -12.31
N SER A 434 20.32 -2.22 -12.11
CA SER A 434 20.72 -2.76 -10.80
C SER A 434 20.94 -1.68 -9.75
N LEU A 435 21.61 -0.57 -10.10
CA LEU A 435 21.84 0.55 -9.20
C LEU A 435 20.55 1.34 -8.92
N GLY A 436 19.72 1.59 -9.94
CA GLY A 436 18.42 2.24 -9.77
C GLY A 436 17.51 1.44 -8.83
N ALA A 437 17.43 0.12 -9.02
CA ALA A 437 16.67 -0.76 -8.14
C ALA A 437 17.25 -0.82 -6.72
N ALA A 438 18.58 -0.91 -6.58
CA ALA A 438 19.24 -0.89 -5.28
C ALA A 438 19.02 0.45 -4.55
N HIS A 439 19.05 1.57 -5.27
CA HIS A 439 18.78 2.89 -4.71
C HIS A 439 17.32 3.01 -4.23
N GLN A 440 16.35 2.49 -4.98
CA GLN A 440 14.96 2.44 -4.54
C GLN A 440 14.76 1.56 -3.29
N ALA A 441 15.38 0.36 -3.29
CA ALA A 441 15.35 -0.54 -2.13
C ALA A 441 15.99 0.13 -0.90
N GLY A 442 17.11 0.80 -1.10
CA GLY A 442 17.84 1.52 -0.06
C GLY A 442 17.02 2.68 0.51
N ALA A 443 16.25 3.42 -0.31
CA ALA A 443 15.38 4.49 0.16
C ALA A 443 14.33 3.96 1.15
N LEU A 444 13.69 2.84 0.83
CA LEU A 444 12.75 2.17 1.74
C LEU A 444 13.47 1.60 2.98
N GLY A 445 14.72 1.18 2.83
CA GLY A 445 15.61 0.78 3.94
C GLY A 445 15.92 1.93 4.91
N VAL A 446 16.25 3.13 4.42
CA VAL A 446 16.46 4.32 5.25
C VAL A 446 15.17 4.66 6.01
N LEU A 447 14.02 4.66 5.32
CA LEU A 447 12.72 4.90 5.96
C LEU A 447 12.42 3.85 7.04
N THR A 448 12.71 2.58 6.77
CA THR A 448 12.59 1.48 7.74
C THR A 448 13.39 1.77 9.00
N MET A 449 14.66 2.17 8.86
CA MET A 449 15.53 2.48 9.99
C MET A 449 15.04 3.71 10.77
N ALA A 450 14.53 4.73 10.08
CA ALA A 450 13.94 5.92 10.71
C ALA A 450 12.69 5.56 11.52
N LEU A 451 11.79 4.75 10.95
CA LEU A 451 10.58 4.27 11.63
C LEU A 451 10.89 3.34 12.80
N VAL A 452 11.88 2.46 12.67
CA VAL A 452 12.34 1.59 13.77
C VAL A 452 12.90 2.43 14.91
N LEU A 453 13.70 3.46 14.62
CA LEU A 453 14.22 4.38 15.63
C LEU A 453 13.09 5.18 16.30
N ALA A 454 12.14 5.71 15.51
CA ALA A 454 10.95 6.40 16.01
C ALA A 454 10.14 5.49 16.93
N HIS A 455 9.92 4.25 16.51
CA HIS A 455 9.20 3.23 17.26
C HIS A 455 9.89 2.91 18.59
N ARG A 456 11.22 2.76 18.60
CA ARG A 456 12.00 2.54 19.82
C ARG A 456 11.87 3.71 20.81
N LEU A 457 11.77 4.94 20.34
CA LEU A 457 11.59 6.13 21.18
C LEU A 457 10.13 6.37 21.61
N HIS A 458 9.17 5.75 20.94
CA HIS A 458 7.75 5.92 21.21
C HIS A 458 7.25 5.04 22.36
N ILE A 459 6.52 5.63 23.30
CA ILE A 459 5.90 4.94 24.43
C ILE A 459 4.41 4.70 24.12
N PRO A 460 3.99 3.44 23.87
CA PRO A 460 2.61 3.11 23.56
C PRO A 460 1.75 3.13 24.84
N GLN A 461 0.96 4.19 25.02
CA GLN A 461 0.08 4.39 26.17
C GLN A 461 -0.85 3.19 26.51
N PRO A 462 -1.48 2.50 25.52
CA PRO A 462 -2.30 1.33 25.83
C PRO A 462 -1.49 0.19 26.46
N THR A 463 -0.23 0.01 26.05
CA THR A 463 0.64 -1.01 26.63
C THR A 463 1.07 -0.63 28.04
N LEU A 464 1.37 0.66 28.29
CA LEU A 464 1.72 1.15 29.62
C LEU A 464 0.61 0.88 30.63
N ARG A 465 -0.64 1.22 30.29
CA ARG A 465 -1.82 0.93 31.14
C ARG A 465 -1.98 -0.57 31.44
N LEU A 466 -1.70 -1.42 30.45
CA LEU A 466 -1.78 -2.87 30.63
C LEU A 466 -0.67 -3.41 31.54
N LEU A 467 0.54 -2.85 31.45
CA LEU A 467 1.66 -3.17 32.34
C LEU A 467 1.35 -2.77 33.78
N GLU A 468 0.86 -1.55 33.99
CA GLU A 468 0.45 -1.04 35.31
C GLU A 468 -0.63 -1.93 35.94
N LYS A 469 -1.65 -2.32 35.14
CA LYS A 469 -2.71 -3.24 35.60
C LYS A 469 -2.12 -4.59 36.05
N ARG A 470 -1.18 -5.17 35.30
CA ARG A 470 -0.56 -6.46 35.63
C ARG A 470 0.33 -6.39 36.87
N LEU A 471 1.10 -5.32 37.02
CA LEU A 471 1.94 -5.11 38.19
C LEU A 471 1.11 -4.91 39.45
N LYS A 472 0.02 -4.14 39.38
CA LYS A 472 -0.93 -3.99 40.50
C LYS A 472 -1.58 -5.32 40.88
N ALA A 473 -2.01 -6.12 39.91
CA ALA A 473 -2.58 -7.44 40.16
C ALA A 473 -1.55 -8.42 40.78
N ALA A 474 -0.30 -8.40 40.32
CA ALA A 474 0.77 -9.21 40.87
C ALA A 474 1.15 -8.79 42.30
N ALA A 475 1.11 -7.49 42.60
CA ALA A 475 1.34 -6.96 43.94
C ALA A 475 0.20 -7.31 44.90
N ALA A 476 -1.06 -7.31 44.43
CA ALA A 476 -2.22 -7.70 45.23
C ALA A 476 -2.33 -9.23 45.46
N ALA A 477 -1.60 -10.03 44.70
CA ALA A 477 -1.55 -11.49 44.83
C ALA A 477 -0.37 -11.99 45.68
N LYS A 478 0.54 -11.09 46.07
CA LYS A 478 1.59 -11.32 47.07
C LYS A 478 1.10 -10.82 48.41
#